data_AF-A0A529PG66-F1
#
_entry.id   AF-A0A529PG66-F1
#
_cell.length_a   1.000
_cell.length_b   1.000
_cell.length_c   1.000
_cell.angle_alpha   90.00
_cell.angle_beta   90.00
_cell.angle_gamma   90.00
#
_symmetry.space_group_name_H-M   'P 1'
#
loop_
_entity.id
_entity.type
_entity.pdbx_description
1 polymer ?
#
loop_
_entity_poly.entity_id
_entity_poly.type
_entity_poly.pdbx_seq_one_letter_code
_entity_poly.pdbx_strand_id
1 'polypeptide(L)' 'FASVSPCPSPPDWASAIASFEGGPLVAEIFPATLRQSFVACKRQELNTFALNVSDFEIETYLESV' A
#
# COMPACT_ATOMS: atom_id res chain seq x y z
N PHE A 1 -30.89 -0.66 -13.02
CA PHE A 1 -29.83 -0.07 -12.20
C PHE A 1 -28.97 -1.21 -11.68
N ALA A 2 -27.80 -1.44 -12.30
CA ALA A 2 -26.88 -2.46 -11.82
C ALA A 2 -26.40 -2.05 -10.42
N SER A 3 -26.59 -2.93 -9.45
CA SER A 3 -25.98 -2.79 -8.12
C SER A 3 -24.46 -2.81 -8.31
N VAL A 4 -23.81 -1.66 -8.16
CA VAL A 4 -22.37 -1.62 -7.89
C VAL A 4 -22.21 -2.24 -6.51
N SER A 5 -21.84 -3.52 -6.48
CA SER A 5 -21.25 -4.10 -5.28
C SER A 5 -19.96 -3.34 -5.00
N PRO A 6 -19.74 -2.78 -3.81
CA PRO A 6 -18.50 -2.09 -3.51
C PRO A 6 -17.37 -3.12 -3.64
N CYS A 7 -16.47 -2.88 -4.59
CA CYS A 7 -15.24 -3.67 -4.67
C CYS A 7 -14.54 -3.52 -3.31
N PRO A 8 -14.15 -4.63 -2.65
CA PRO A 8 -13.57 -4.55 -1.32
C PRO A 8 -12.34 -3.64 -1.34
N SER A 9 -12.20 -2.80 -0.32
CA SER A 9 -11.00 -2.00 -0.15
C SER A 9 -9.78 -2.91 -0.04
N PRO A 10 -8.62 -2.50 -0.58
CA PRO A 10 -7.39 -3.28 -0.45
C PRO A 10 -7.11 -3.61 1.02
N PRO A 11 -6.80 -4.87 1.35
CA PRO A 11 -6.65 -5.32 2.73
C PRO A 11 -5.38 -4.82 3.42
N ASP A 12 -4.39 -4.37 2.65
CA ASP A 12 -3.09 -3.96 3.15
C ASP A 12 -2.47 -2.88 2.24
N TRP A 13 -1.33 -2.34 2.68
CA TRP A 13 -0.65 -1.27 1.96
C TRP A 13 -0.10 -1.72 0.60
N ALA A 14 0.47 -2.92 0.49
CA ALA A 14 1.02 -3.42 -0.78
C ALA A 14 -0.10 -3.61 -1.82
N SER A 15 -1.23 -4.18 -1.41
CA SER A 15 -2.41 -4.34 -2.27
C SER A 15 -3.05 -3.00 -2.65
N ALA A 16 -2.96 -1.97 -1.80
CA ALA A 16 -3.41 -0.62 -2.11
C ALA A 16 -2.53 0.04 -3.20
N ILE A 17 -1.20 -0.11 -3.10
CA ILE A 17 -0.26 0.39 -4.13
C ILE A 17 -0.52 -0.30 -5.48
N ALA A 18 -0.71 -1.63 -5.47
CA ALA A 18 -0.99 -2.39 -6.69
C ALA A 18 -2.32 -1.98 -7.33
N SER A 19 -3.37 -1.77 -6.53
CA SER A 19 -4.68 -1.31 -7.00
C SER A 19 -4.62 0.10 -7.59
N PHE A 20 -3.81 0.99 -7.01
CA PHE A 20 -3.59 2.34 -7.54
C PHE A 20 -2.81 2.33 -8.87
N GLU A 21 -1.79 1.48 -8.99
CA GLU A 21 -0.95 1.39 -10.19
C GLU A 21 -1.70 0.77 -11.38
N GLY A 22 -2.51 -0.27 -11.14
CA GLY A 22 -3.29 -0.96 -12.16
C GLY A 22 -4.67 -0.38 -12.45
N GLY A 23 -5.16 0.54 -11.62
CA GLY A 23 -6.50 1.11 -11.72
C GLY A 23 -6.65 2.12 -12.87
N PRO A 24 -7.69 2.00 -13.73
CA PRO A 24 -7.86 2.88 -14.89
C PRO A 24 -8.22 4.32 -14.49
N LEU A 25 -8.99 4.51 -13.42
CA LEU A 25 -9.51 5.82 -13.00
C LEU A 25 -8.40 6.84 -12.73
N VAL A 26 -7.35 6.42 -12.04
CA VAL A 26 -6.24 7.32 -11.69
C VAL A 26 -5.45 7.72 -12.93
N ALA A 27 -5.34 6.82 -13.91
CA ALA A 27 -4.65 7.08 -15.17
C ALA A 27 -5.39 8.11 -16.05
N GLU A 28 -6.71 8.26 -15.90
CA GLU A 28 -7.51 9.28 -16.58
C GLU A 28 -7.36 10.67 -15.94
N ILE A 29 -7.06 10.73 -14.64
CA ILE A 29 -7.01 12.00 -13.88
C ILE A 29 -5.58 12.59 -13.87
N PHE A 30 -4.56 11.74 -13.74
CA PHE A 30 -3.17 12.20 -13.51
C PHE A 30 -2.19 11.75 -14.59
N PRO A 31 -1.22 12.61 -14.94
CA PRO A 31 -0.17 12.28 -15.90
C PRO A 31 0.69 11.11 -15.40
N ALA A 32 1.20 10.32 -16.35
CA ALA A 32 1.97 9.09 -16.06
C ALA A 32 3.16 9.34 -15.12
N THR A 33 3.89 10.44 -15.32
CA THR A 33 5.05 10.80 -14.48
C THR A 33 4.69 10.94 -13.01
N LEU A 34 3.57 11.60 -12.69
CA LEU A 34 3.13 11.78 -11.31
C LEU A 34 2.78 10.43 -10.68
N ARG A 35 2.04 9.59 -11.41
CA ARG A 35 1.63 8.26 -10.92
C ARG A 35 2.84 7.36 -10.66
N GLN A 36 3.80 7.34 -11.59
CA GLN A 36 5.04 6.57 -11.44
C GLN A 36 5.86 7.03 -10.23
N SER A 37 6.07 8.33 -10.09
CA SER A 37 6.79 8.90 -8.95
C SER A 37 6.08 8.62 -7.62
N PHE A 38 4.75 8.70 -7.59
CA PHE A 38 3.96 8.41 -6.40
C PHE A 38 4.06 6.93 -5.99
N VAL A 39 3.90 6.00 -6.94
CA VAL A 39 4.05 4.56 -6.70
C VAL A 39 5.46 4.23 -6.21
N ALA A 40 6.49 4.82 -6.82
CA ALA A 40 7.88 4.65 -6.38
C ALA A 40 8.08 5.10 -4.93
N CYS A 41 7.55 6.27 -4.58
CA CYS A 41 7.62 6.81 -3.22
C CYS A 41 6.93 5.88 -2.21
N LYS A 42 5.71 5.40 -2.51
CA LYS A 42 4.98 4.49 -1.62
C LYS A 42 5.65 3.12 -1.47
N ARG A 43 6.29 2.60 -2.52
CA ARG A 43 7.12 1.40 -2.41
C ARG A 43 8.33 1.63 -1.52
N GLN A 44 8.97 2.79 -1.61
CA GLN A 44 10.09 3.14 -0.73
C GLN A 44 9.66 3.23 0.73
N GLU A 45 8.54 3.92 1.00
CA GLU A 45 7.96 4.00 2.34
C GLU A 45 7.64 2.61 2.91
N LEU A 46 6.98 1.74 2.13
CA LEU A 46 6.65 0.37 2.53
C LEU A 46 7.92 -0.44 2.86
N ASN A 47 8.94 -0.38 2.01
CA ASN A 47 10.20 -1.09 2.24
C ASN A 47 10.91 -0.58 3.49
N THR A 48 10.88 0.72 3.73
CA THR A 48 11.45 1.32 4.95
C THR A 48 10.67 0.86 6.18
N PHE A 49 9.34 0.85 6.10
CA PHE A 49 8.48 0.37 7.17
C PHE A 49 8.75 -1.12 7.50
N ALA A 50 8.86 -1.97 6.48
CA ALA A 50 9.13 -3.41 6.65
C ALA A 50 10.50 -3.73 7.27
N LEU A 51 11.45 -2.79 7.22
CA LEU A 51 12.76 -2.93 7.85
C LEU A 51 12.77 -2.48 9.33
N ASN A 52 11.74 -1.79 9.79
CA ASN A 52 11.62 -1.44 11.19
C ASN A 52 11.06 -2.65 11.95
N VAL A 53 11.85 -3.19 12.86
CA VAL A 53 11.35 -4.11 13.90
C VAL A 53 10.32 -3.32 14.69
N SER A 54 9.07 -3.78 14.67
CA SER A 54 8.00 -3.15 15.45
C SER A 54 8.36 -3.23 16.93
N ASP A 55 8.03 -2.20 17.73
CA ASP A 55 8.21 -2.26 19.20
C ASP A 55 7.54 -3.53 19.79
N PHE A 56 6.46 -4.00 19.17
CA PHE A 56 5.80 -5.27 19.47
C PHE A 56 6.69 -6.51 19.26
N GLU A 57 7.48 -6.54 18.19
CA GLU A 57 8.41 -7.63 17.94
C GLU A 57 9.52 -7.64 18.99
N ILE A 58 10.00 -6.47 19.41
CA ILE A 58 11.00 -6.34 20.49
C ILE A 58 10.44 -6.84 21.82
N GLU A 59 9.22 -6.44 22.20
CA GLU A 59 8.56 -6.92 23.43
C GLU A 59 8.37 -8.45 23.42
N THR A 60 7.98 -9.03 22.29
CA THR A 60 7.80 -10.48 22.15
C THR A 60 9.11 -11.25 22.35
N TYR A 61 10.25 -10.72 21.88
CA TYR A 61 11.55 -11.34 22.13
C TYR A 61 11.96 -11.26 23.62
N LEU A 62 11.59 -10.17 24.31
CA LEU A 62 11.95 -9.91 25.72
C LEU A 62 11.12 -10.70 26.74
N GLU A 63 9.87 -11.08 26.43
CA GLU A 63 9.06 -11.92 27.33
C GLU A 63 9.47 -13.41 27.34
N SER A 64 10.38 -13.84 26.45
CA SER A 64 10.74 -15.25 26.29
C SER A 64 11.93 -15.75 27.14
N VAL A 65 12.46 -14.95 28.08
CA VAL A 65 13.58 -15.32 28.98
C VAL A 65 13.18 -15.46 30.45
#